data_AF-A0A4Q1CHH6-F1
#
_entry.id   AF-A0A4Q1CHH6-F1
#
_cell.length_a   1.000
_cell.length_b   1.000
_cell.length_c   1.000
_cell.angle_alpha   90.00
_cell.angle_beta   90.00
_cell.angle_gamma   90.00
#
_symmetry.space_group_name_H-M   'P 1'
#
loop_
_entity.id
_entity.type
_entity.pdbx_description
1 polymer ?
#
loop_
_entity_poly.entity_id
_entity_poly.type
_entity_poly.pdbx_seq_one_letter_code
_entity_poly.pdbx_strand_id
1 'polypeptide(L)'
;MENNANTAVCIDVNAASTAKKLKWKNILLLLFYPAGVVRMWRSNAKRWVKLLYTIVALPFFLLVAGYVSIVLFAAFLPPLDRSVGNRSDRTIYNKEGNYSATFVKTAKETNNAYELVQVELEPLGGNDWHYHTSFVEEFTVAEGQVKIGNNGDEIILNKGETTSAAKSDMHYFKNALDKRSMLLVKVTPAAGLEKTLRVAYGLINDGLLKNDMTENPWHMCLLLAYSESYLKGMPGWFQEPLIAALAKIAQWKGEDKELEKYCM
;
A
#
# COMPACT_ATOMS: atom_id res chain seq x y z
N MET A 1 -72.52 -16.83 -32.88
CA MET A 1 -72.37 -18.10 -32.16
C MET A 1 -71.11 -18.00 -31.33
N GLU A 2 -71.28 -18.13 -30.02
CA GLU A 2 -70.24 -18.11 -29.00
C GLU A 2 -69.14 -19.14 -29.27
N ASN A 3 -67.90 -18.82 -28.89
CA ASN A 3 -67.29 -19.55 -27.79
C ASN A 3 -66.01 -18.91 -27.25
N ASN A 4 -65.99 -18.82 -25.93
CA ASN A 4 -64.91 -18.44 -25.03
C ASN A 4 -63.62 -19.23 -25.24
N ALA A 5 -62.48 -18.57 -25.03
CA ALA A 5 -61.42 -19.12 -24.19
C ALA A 5 -60.49 -17.99 -23.70
N ASN A 6 -60.61 -17.68 -22.41
CA ASN A 6 -59.61 -16.95 -21.64
C ASN A 6 -58.32 -17.78 -21.60
N THR A 7 -57.24 -17.29 -22.19
CA THR A 7 -55.89 -17.82 -21.94
C THR A 7 -55.18 -16.86 -20.98
N ALA A 8 -55.18 -17.23 -19.71
CA ALA A 8 -54.37 -16.57 -18.70
C ALA A 8 -52.89 -16.68 -19.08
N VAL A 9 -52.24 -15.55 -19.31
CA VAL A 9 -50.79 -15.47 -19.46
C VAL A 9 -50.20 -15.66 -18.06
N CYS A 10 -49.77 -16.87 -17.73
CA CYS A 10 -48.90 -17.12 -16.60
C CYS A 10 -47.54 -16.46 -16.89
N ILE A 11 -47.31 -15.29 -16.30
CA ILE A 11 -45.97 -14.71 -16.22
C ILE A 11 -45.16 -15.62 -15.31
N ASP A 12 -44.24 -16.39 -15.90
CA ASP A 12 -43.34 -17.26 -15.16
C ASP A 12 -42.34 -16.38 -14.39
N VAL A 13 -42.63 -16.16 -13.10
CA VAL A 13 -41.83 -15.33 -12.18
C VAL A 13 -40.47 -15.98 -11.86
N ASN A 14 -40.10 -17.09 -12.52
CA ASN A 14 -38.87 -17.85 -12.23
C ASN A 14 -37.70 -17.59 -13.17
N ALA A 15 -37.80 -16.63 -14.10
CA ALA A 15 -36.70 -16.31 -15.03
C ALA A 15 -35.49 -15.60 -14.37
N ALA A 16 -35.51 -15.37 -13.04
CA ALA A 16 -34.42 -14.74 -12.30
C ALA A 16 -33.82 -15.68 -11.24
N SER A 17 -33.03 -16.69 -11.61
CA SER A 17 -32.03 -17.26 -10.66
C SER A 17 -30.94 -18.16 -11.26
N THR A 18 -30.84 -18.31 -12.58
CA THR A 18 -29.82 -19.16 -13.22
C THR A 18 -28.46 -18.49 -13.40
N ALA A 19 -28.15 -17.45 -12.61
CA ALA A 19 -26.77 -17.16 -12.27
C ALA A 19 -26.29 -18.26 -11.31
N LYS A 20 -25.77 -19.34 -11.90
CA LYS A 20 -25.05 -20.47 -11.29
C LYS A 20 -24.60 -20.14 -9.86
N LYS A 21 -25.38 -20.59 -8.86
CA LYS A 21 -24.94 -20.70 -7.45
C LYS A 21 -23.70 -21.59 -7.45
N LEU A 22 -22.53 -21.02 -7.69
CA LEU A 22 -21.28 -21.61 -7.23
C LEU A 22 -21.39 -21.54 -5.71
N LYS A 23 -21.94 -22.61 -5.13
CA LYS A 23 -22.43 -22.66 -3.76
C LYS A 23 -21.30 -22.19 -2.85
N TRP A 24 -21.49 -21.09 -2.12
CA TRP A 24 -20.55 -20.56 -1.11
C TRP A 24 -19.97 -21.63 -0.19
N LYS A 25 -20.74 -22.71 0.05
CA LYS A 25 -20.30 -23.92 0.77
C LYS A 25 -19.02 -24.55 0.20
N ASN A 26 -18.74 -24.44 -1.09
CA ASN A 26 -17.54 -24.98 -1.73
C ASN A 26 -16.30 -24.11 -1.51
N ILE A 27 -16.48 -22.79 -1.33
CA ILE A 27 -15.40 -21.85 -1.00
C ILE A 27 -14.97 -22.05 0.47
N LEU A 28 -15.93 -22.26 1.38
CA LEU A 28 -15.64 -22.61 2.78
C LEU A 28 -14.83 -23.91 2.95
N LEU A 29 -14.92 -24.84 2.00
CA LEU A 29 -14.15 -26.10 2.06
C LEU A 29 -12.65 -25.90 1.79
N LEU A 30 -12.29 -24.83 1.06
CA LEU A 30 -10.89 -24.45 0.84
C LEU A 30 -10.28 -23.80 2.09
N LEU A 31 -11.08 -23.17 2.94
CA LEU A 31 -10.64 -22.53 4.18
C LEU A 31 -10.38 -23.51 5.34
N PHE A 32 -10.93 -24.73 5.27
CA PHE A 32 -10.68 -25.79 6.27
C PHE A 32 -10.21 -27.06 5.56
N TYR A 33 -8.97 -27.04 5.06
CA TYR A 33 -8.41 -28.10 4.21
C TYR A 33 -8.65 -29.54 4.73
N PRO A 34 -8.41 -29.88 6.02
CA PRO A 34 -8.65 -31.24 6.51
C PRO A 34 -10.11 -31.70 6.36
N ALA A 35 -11.07 -30.85 6.73
CA ALA A 35 -12.51 -31.15 6.58
C ALA A 35 -12.95 -31.13 5.12
N GLY A 36 -12.37 -30.23 4.31
CA GLY A 36 -12.56 -30.13 2.87
C GLY A 36 -12.15 -31.38 2.13
N VAL A 37 -10.99 -31.94 2.45
CA VAL A 37 -10.49 -33.21 1.88
C VAL A 37 -11.41 -34.37 2.24
N VAL A 38 -11.75 -34.56 3.53
CA VAL A 38 -12.65 -35.64 3.96
C VAL A 38 -13.99 -35.58 3.21
N ARG A 39 -14.57 -34.38 3.07
CA ARG A 39 -15.83 -34.19 2.35
C ARG A 39 -15.69 -34.44 0.84
N MET A 40 -14.61 -33.95 0.21
CA MET A 40 -14.33 -34.16 -1.21
C MET A 40 -14.19 -35.64 -1.53
N TRP A 41 -13.50 -36.38 -0.67
CA TRP A 41 -13.31 -37.82 -0.84
C TRP A 41 -14.58 -38.63 -0.60
N ARG A 42 -15.50 -38.16 0.25
CA ARG A 42 -16.86 -38.71 0.43
C ARG A 42 -17.86 -38.34 -0.69
N SER A 43 -17.51 -37.45 -1.61
CA SER A 43 -18.40 -37.03 -2.70
C SER A 43 -18.40 -38.01 -3.89
N ASN A 44 -19.40 -37.87 -4.76
CA ASN A 44 -19.49 -38.61 -6.04
C ASN A 44 -18.60 -38.03 -7.16
N ALA A 45 -17.66 -37.13 -6.83
CA ALA A 45 -16.74 -36.56 -7.82
C ALA A 45 -15.82 -37.63 -8.44
N LYS A 46 -15.35 -37.39 -9.68
CA LYS A 46 -14.38 -38.25 -10.36
C LYS A 46 -13.07 -38.31 -9.55
N ARG A 47 -12.37 -39.46 -9.56
CA ARG A 47 -11.13 -39.67 -8.79
C ARG A 47 -10.05 -38.62 -9.08
N TRP A 48 -9.87 -38.24 -10.34
CA TRP A 48 -8.90 -37.21 -10.71
C TRP A 48 -9.23 -35.82 -10.15
N VAL A 49 -10.52 -35.48 -10.01
CA VAL A 49 -10.95 -34.21 -9.39
C VAL A 49 -10.64 -34.21 -7.90
N LYS A 50 -10.81 -35.34 -7.22
CA LYS A 50 -10.46 -35.49 -5.80
C LYS A 50 -8.96 -35.31 -5.58
N LEU A 51 -8.14 -35.95 -6.42
CA LEU A 51 -6.68 -35.83 -6.39
C LEU A 51 -6.23 -34.39 -6.68
N LEU A 52 -6.78 -33.78 -7.73
CA LEU A 52 -6.50 -32.38 -8.09
C LEU A 52 -6.85 -31.43 -6.94
N TYR A 53 -8.01 -31.60 -6.31
CA TYR A 53 -8.40 -30.80 -5.14
C TYR A 53 -7.40 -30.97 -4.00
N THR A 54 -7.02 -32.20 -3.63
CA THR A 54 -6.07 -32.42 -2.53
C THR A 54 -4.71 -31.77 -2.80
N ILE A 55 -4.19 -31.87 -4.03
CA ILE A 55 -2.88 -31.32 -4.40
C ILE A 55 -2.91 -29.79 -4.44
N VAL A 56 -3.96 -29.18 -4.98
CA VAL A 56 -4.05 -27.71 -5.17
C VAL A 56 -4.58 -27.00 -3.93
N ALA A 57 -5.49 -27.60 -3.18
CA ALA A 57 -6.10 -26.96 -2.01
C ALA A 57 -5.14 -26.86 -0.82
N LEU A 58 -4.16 -27.77 -0.70
CA LEU A 58 -3.17 -27.72 0.39
C LEU A 58 -2.29 -26.46 0.33
N PRO A 59 -1.58 -26.16 -0.77
CA PRO A 59 -0.75 -24.96 -0.85
C PRO A 59 -1.60 -23.69 -0.72
N PHE A 60 -2.80 -23.65 -1.31
CA PHE A 60 -3.71 -22.52 -1.13
C PHE A 60 -4.11 -22.31 0.32
N PHE A 61 -4.51 -23.38 1.03
CA PHE A 61 -4.83 -23.32 2.45
C PHE A 61 -3.64 -22.86 3.29
N LEU A 62 -2.44 -23.38 3.03
CA LEU A 62 -1.20 -22.96 3.71
C LEU A 62 -0.89 -21.49 3.49
N LEU A 63 -1.06 -20.97 2.27
CA LEU A 63 -0.88 -19.55 1.96
C LEU A 63 -1.87 -18.67 2.72
N VAL A 64 -3.16 -19.04 2.70
CA VAL A 64 -4.21 -18.29 3.42
C VAL A 64 -4.01 -18.36 4.93
N ALA A 65 -3.74 -19.56 5.47
CA ALA A 65 -3.50 -19.76 6.90
C ALA A 65 -2.23 -19.01 7.36
N GLY A 66 -1.16 -19.05 6.56
CA GLY A 66 0.07 -18.30 6.80
C GLY A 66 -0.17 -16.79 6.82
N TYR A 67 -0.85 -16.26 5.80
CA TYR A 67 -1.24 -14.85 5.75
C TYR A 67 -2.05 -14.43 6.98
N VAL A 68 -3.11 -15.18 7.31
CA VAL A 68 -3.95 -14.91 8.49
C VAL A 68 -3.13 -14.97 9.77
N SER A 69 -2.22 -15.96 9.90
CA SER A 69 -1.38 -16.10 11.08
C SER A 69 -0.41 -14.93 11.26
N ILE A 70 0.20 -14.44 10.17
CA ILE A 70 1.07 -13.26 10.17
C ILE A 70 0.31 -12.03 10.62
N VAL A 71 -0.86 -11.76 10.02
CA VAL A 71 -1.69 -10.60 10.35
C VAL A 71 -2.20 -10.66 11.79
N LEU A 72 -2.68 -11.83 12.22
CA LEU A 72 -3.16 -12.02 13.60
C LEU A 72 -2.03 -11.88 14.62
N PHE A 73 -0.86 -12.46 14.37
CA PHE A 73 0.29 -12.32 15.25
C PHE A 73 0.70 -10.86 15.39
N ALA A 74 0.80 -10.13 14.28
CA ALA A 74 1.16 -8.72 14.28
C ALA A 74 0.11 -7.81 14.95
N ALA A 75 -1.14 -8.25 15.08
CA ALA A 75 -2.17 -7.52 15.82
C ALA A 75 -1.87 -7.40 17.32
N PHE A 76 -1.06 -8.33 17.88
CA PHE A 76 -0.61 -8.28 19.28
C PHE A 76 0.71 -7.50 19.47
N LEU A 77 1.37 -7.10 18.38
CA LEU A 77 2.62 -6.35 18.41
C LEU A 77 2.36 -4.85 18.58
N PRO A 78 3.30 -4.10 19.19
CA PRO A 78 3.18 -2.66 19.36
C PRO A 78 3.00 -1.94 18.01
N PRO A 79 2.43 -0.72 18.02
CA PRO A 79 2.37 0.10 16.81
C PRO A 79 3.78 0.38 16.27
N LEU A 80 3.87 0.63 14.97
CA LEU A 80 5.13 1.03 14.36
C LEU A 80 5.57 2.36 14.97
N ASP A 81 6.82 2.42 15.39
CA ASP A 81 7.44 3.67 15.78
C ASP A 81 7.71 4.47 14.52
N ARG A 82 7.01 5.60 14.38
CA ARG A 82 7.23 6.58 13.30
C ARG A 82 7.90 7.86 13.81
N SER A 83 8.35 7.86 15.07
CA SER A 83 9.01 9.02 15.65
C SER A 83 10.45 9.14 15.17
N VAL A 84 10.94 10.39 15.24
CA VAL A 84 12.32 10.77 14.95
C VAL A 84 12.88 11.38 16.22
N GLY A 85 14.15 11.08 16.51
CA GLY A 85 14.86 11.60 17.67
C GLY A 85 15.05 13.12 17.64
N ASN A 86 15.74 13.64 18.65
CA ASN A 86 16.07 15.07 18.69
C ASN A 86 17.19 15.39 17.71
N ARG A 87 16.81 15.82 16.51
CA ARG A 87 17.74 16.19 15.44
C ARG A 87 17.70 17.68 15.14
N SER A 88 18.88 18.27 14.93
CA SER A 88 19.03 19.68 14.55
C SER A 88 19.16 19.88 13.04
N ASP A 89 19.59 18.85 12.30
CA ASP A 89 19.70 18.87 10.86
C ASP A 89 18.31 18.86 10.21
N ARG A 90 18.05 19.92 9.44
CA ARG A 90 16.79 20.09 8.71
C ARG A 90 16.83 19.56 7.30
N THR A 91 18.01 19.52 6.69
CA THR A 91 18.14 19.10 5.28
C THR A 91 18.94 17.81 5.21
N ILE A 92 18.37 16.83 4.51
CA ILE A 92 19.04 15.59 4.13
C ILE A 92 19.21 15.54 2.61
N TYR A 93 20.22 14.82 2.14
CA TYR A 93 20.58 14.74 0.73
C TYR A 93 20.65 13.29 0.28
N ASN A 94 20.28 13.05 -0.96
CA ASN A 94 20.48 11.78 -1.66
C ASN A 94 21.72 11.89 -2.57
N LYS A 95 22.69 10.99 -2.38
CA LYS A 95 23.95 10.94 -3.16
C LYS A 95 23.78 10.48 -4.61
N GLU A 96 22.75 9.72 -4.94
CA GLU A 96 22.60 9.11 -6.28
C GLU A 96 21.96 10.04 -7.31
N GLY A 97 21.30 11.12 -6.90
CA GLY A 97 20.74 12.06 -7.87
C GLY A 97 20.31 13.35 -7.24
N ASN A 98 21.22 14.17 -6.72
CA ASN A 98 21.01 15.53 -6.13
C ASN A 98 19.62 15.90 -5.58
N TYR A 99 18.85 14.99 -4.98
CA TYR A 99 17.64 15.32 -4.26
C TYR A 99 18.04 15.84 -2.88
N SER A 100 17.37 16.88 -2.43
CA SER A 100 17.42 17.34 -1.05
C SER A 100 16.02 17.39 -0.47
N ALA A 101 15.89 17.11 0.82
CA ALA A 101 14.63 17.24 1.54
C ALA A 101 14.88 18.07 2.80
N THR A 102 14.18 19.21 2.91
CA THR A 102 14.24 20.12 4.06
C THR A 102 12.96 20.02 4.87
N PHE A 103 13.08 19.61 6.14
CA PHE A 103 11.97 19.51 7.09
C PHE A 103 11.56 20.89 7.62
N VAL A 104 10.57 21.52 6.98
CA VAL A 104 10.05 22.85 7.35
C VAL A 104 9.24 22.80 8.63
N LYS A 105 8.42 21.75 8.80
CA LYS A 105 7.71 21.42 10.05
C LYS A 105 7.73 19.92 10.27
N THR A 106 8.24 19.50 11.44
CA THR A 106 8.22 18.09 11.85
C THR A 106 6.94 17.75 12.60
N ALA A 107 6.62 16.46 12.69
CA ALA A 107 5.49 15.96 13.47
C ALA A 107 5.57 16.42 14.94
N LYS A 108 6.78 16.48 15.50
CA LYS A 108 7.02 16.94 16.86
C LYS A 108 6.68 18.42 17.05
N GLU A 109 7.02 19.27 16.09
CA GLU A 109 6.76 20.70 16.15
C GLU A 109 5.28 21.05 16.01
N THR A 110 4.51 20.20 15.34
CA THR A 110 3.09 20.40 15.10
C THR A 110 2.20 19.58 16.05
N ASN A 111 2.78 18.88 17.03
CA ASN A 111 2.06 17.94 17.90
C ASN A 111 1.25 16.91 17.10
N ASN A 112 1.85 16.34 16.06
CA ASN A 112 1.29 15.41 15.08
C ASN A 112 0.14 15.96 14.22
N ALA A 113 -0.09 17.29 14.20
CA ALA A 113 -1.14 17.87 13.37
C ALA A 113 -0.84 17.77 11.87
N TYR A 114 0.42 17.93 11.46
CA TYR A 114 0.89 17.77 10.07
C TYR A 114 2.43 17.69 10.01
N GLU A 115 2.97 17.22 8.88
CA GLU A 115 4.39 17.41 8.53
C GLU A 115 4.47 18.24 7.24
N LEU A 116 5.51 19.06 7.11
CA LEU A 116 5.76 19.85 5.90
C LEU A 116 7.24 19.73 5.51
N VAL A 117 7.47 19.25 4.29
CA VAL A 117 8.80 19.02 3.74
C VAL A 117 8.91 19.77 2.41
N GLN A 118 10.04 20.45 2.21
CA GLN A 118 10.42 20.97 0.91
C GLN A 118 11.37 19.98 0.25
N VAL A 119 10.99 19.46 -0.92
CA VAL A 119 11.77 18.50 -1.70
C VAL A 119 12.32 19.21 -2.94
N GLU A 120 13.64 19.16 -3.13
CA GLU A 120 14.31 19.51 -4.37
C GLU A 120 14.26 18.30 -5.30
N LEU A 121 13.56 18.43 -6.43
CA LEU A 121 13.39 17.40 -7.42
C LEU A 121 14.43 17.54 -8.53
N GLU A 122 15.12 16.46 -8.85
CA GLU A 122 15.99 16.41 -10.03
C GLU A 122 15.23 16.61 -11.34
N PRO A 123 15.94 16.99 -12.42
CA PRO A 123 15.42 16.96 -13.77
C PRO A 123 14.67 15.64 -14.06
N LEU A 124 13.41 15.74 -14.46
CA LEU A 124 12.54 14.59 -14.76
C LEU A 124 12.35 13.59 -13.59
N GLY A 125 12.80 13.96 -12.40
CA GLY A 125 12.80 13.17 -11.18
C GLY A 125 11.47 13.22 -10.43
N GLY A 126 11.21 12.28 -9.52
CA GLY A 126 9.94 12.19 -8.80
C GLY A 126 9.72 10.80 -8.23
N ASN A 127 8.46 10.48 -7.94
CA ASN A 127 8.06 9.15 -7.50
C ASN A 127 7.12 8.48 -8.52
N ASP A 128 6.89 7.19 -8.32
CA ASP A 128 5.94 6.40 -9.09
C ASP A 128 4.54 6.41 -8.46
N TRP A 129 3.57 5.84 -9.18
CA TRP A 129 2.20 5.70 -8.71
C TRP A 129 2.10 4.91 -7.39
N HIS A 130 1.59 5.56 -6.35
CA HIS A 130 1.29 4.96 -5.05
C HIS A 130 0.05 5.60 -4.42
N TYR A 131 -0.40 5.10 -3.27
CA TYR A 131 -1.45 5.71 -2.47
C TYR A 131 -1.17 5.51 -0.99
N HIS A 132 -1.78 6.36 -0.14
CA HIS A 132 -1.68 6.32 1.31
C HIS A 132 -3.04 6.13 1.97
N THR A 133 -3.10 5.58 3.18
CA THR A 133 -4.40 5.27 3.84
C THR A 133 -4.73 6.19 5.01
N SER A 134 -3.73 6.75 5.69
CA SER A 134 -3.95 7.46 6.95
C SER A 134 -3.95 8.99 6.83
N PHE A 135 -3.41 9.57 5.74
CA PHE A 135 -3.25 11.01 5.57
C PHE A 135 -3.65 11.51 4.16
N VAL A 136 -3.95 12.80 4.09
CA VAL A 136 -4.05 13.57 2.84
C VAL A 136 -2.67 14.14 2.54
N GLU A 137 -2.24 14.10 1.29
CA GLU A 137 -1.01 14.72 0.83
C GLU A 137 -1.31 15.94 -0.04
N GLU A 138 -0.78 17.10 0.33
CA GLU A 138 -0.93 18.37 -0.38
C GLU A 138 0.41 18.75 -1.02
N PHE A 139 0.36 19.15 -2.29
CA PHE A 139 1.51 19.53 -3.10
C PHE A 139 1.42 21.02 -3.43
N THR A 140 2.50 21.77 -3.21
CA THR A 140 2.60 23.18 -3.63
C THR A 140 3.95 23.41 -4.31
N VAL A 141 3.95 23.90 -5.55
CA VAL A 141 5.20 24.15 -6.28
C VAL A 141 5.82 25.47 -5.79
N ALA A 142 6.95 25.39 -5.09
CA ALA A 142 7.68 26.57 -4.62
C ALA A 142 8.53 27.19 -5.75
N GLU A 143 9.06 26.37 -6.64
CA GLU A 143 9.84 26.78 -7.82
C GLU A 143 9.76 25.72 -8.94
N GLY A 144 9.81 26.16 -10.19
CA GLY A 144 9.80 25.26 -11.36
C GLY A 144 8.39 24.83 -11.78
N GLN A 145 8.30 23.61 -12.30
CA GLN A 145 7.05 22.98 -12.72
C GLN A 145 7.04 21.50 -12.33
N VAL A 146 5.93 21.04 -11.76
CA VAL A 146 5.78 19.65 -11.31
C VAL A 146 4.49 19.09 -11.91
N LYS A 147 4.62 17.96 -12.58
CA LYS A 147 3.49 17.15 -13.02
C LYS A 147 2.98 16.33 -11.84
N ILE A 148 1.68 16.39 -11.58
CA ILE A 148 0.99 15.56 -10.59
C ILE A 148 0.01 14.65 -11.34
N GLY A 149 0.09 13.35 -11.09
CA GLY A 149 -0.96 12.41 -11.44
C GLY A 149 -1.87 12.15 -10.24
N ASN A 150 -3.19 12.16 -10.42
CA ASN A 150 -4.16 11.76 -9.39
C ASN A 150 -5.31 10.97 -10.05
N ASN A 151 -5.53 9.74 -9.59
CA ASN A 151 -6.58 8.81 -10.03
C ASN A 151 -6.66 8.61 -11.56
N GLY A 152 -5.53 8.76 -12.25
CA GLY A 152 -5.41 8.59 -13.70
C GLY A 152 -5.42 9.90 -14.50
N ASP A 153 -5.80 11.02 -13.89
CA ASP A 153 -5.68 12.34 -14.49
C ASP A 153 -4.30 12.94 -14.22
N GLU A 154 -3.76 13.73 -15.14
CA GLU A 154 -2.49 14.44 -14.98
C GLU A 154 -2.68 15.95 -15.12
N ILE A 155 -2.05 16.70 -14.23
CA ILE A 155 -1.97 18.15 -14.27
C ILE A 155 -0.52 18.62 -14.14
N ILE A 156 -0.18 19.74 -14.75
CA ILE A 156 1.11 20.42 -14.54
C ILE A 156 0.84 21.60 -13.61
N LEU A 157 1.53 21.63 -12.47
CA LEU A 157 1.53 22.74 -11.54
C LEU A 157 2.74 23.64 -11.80
N ASN A 158 2.49 24.93 -11.89
CA ASN A 158 3.48 26.00 -11.93
C ASN A 158 3.74 26.55 -10.53
N LYS A 159 4.79 27.36 -10.40
CA LYS A 159 5.12 28.08 -9.16
C LYS A 159 3.88 28.76 -8.54
N GLY A 160 3.63 28.43 -7.27
CA GLY A 160 2.52 28.96 -6.47
C GLY A 160 1.23 28.14 -6.57
N GLU A 161 1.11 27.24 -7.55
CA GLU A 161 -0.06 26.38 -7.70
C GLU A 161 0.00 25.18 -6.75
N THR A 162 -1.18 24.68 -6.39
CA THR A 162 -1.34 23.61 -5.41
C THR A 162 -2.42 22.61 -5.85
N THR A 163 -2.25 21.36 -5.40
CA THR A 163 -3.27 20.31 -5.49
C THR A 163 -3.13 19.37 -4.30
N SER A 164 -4.06 18.43 -4.14
CA SER A 164 -3.98 17.40 -3.12
C SER A 164 -4.40 16.03 -3.64
N ALA A 165 -3.88 15.00 -2.99
CA ALA A 165 -4.34 13.62 -3.10
C ALA A 165 -5.05 13.23 -1.81
N ALA A 166 -6.30 12.78 -1.92
CA ALA A 166 -7.05 12.30 -0.77
C ALA A 166 -6.56 10.91 -0.34
N LYS A 167 -7.04 10.45 0.81
CA LYS A 167 -6.76 9.09 1.28
C LYS A 167 -7.23 8.07 0.23
N SER A 168 -6.37 7.10 -0.04
CA SER A 168 -6.57 6.05 -1.04
C SER A 168 -6.63 6.51 -2.49
N ASP A 169 -6.40 7.80 -2.78
CA ASP A 169 -6.20 8.25 -4.16
C ASP A 169 -4.85 7.75 -4.65
N MET A 170 -4.84 7.11 -5.81
CA MET A 170 -3.60 6.79 -6.50
C MET A 170 -3.00 8.10 -7.02
N HIS A 171 -1.74 8.39 -6.69
CA HIS A 171 -1.07 9.61 -7.14
C HIS A 171 0.42 9.42 -7.35
N TYR A 172 1.04 10.39 -8.04
CA TYR A 172 2.48 10.55 -8.15
C TYR A 172 2.80 12.02 -8.40
N PHE A 173 4.06 12.42 -8.17
CA PHE A 173 4.61 13.69 -8.62
C PHE A 173 5.89 13.46 -9.42
N LYS A 174 6.11 14.29 -10.44
CA LYS A 174 7.32 14.26 -11.26
C LYS A 174 7.69 15.67 -11.71
N ASN A 175 8.96 16.03 -11.59
CA ASN A 175 9.48 17.25 -12.16
C ASN A 175 9.24 17.27 -13.67
N ALA A 176 8.59 18.32 -14.16
CA ALA A 176 8.24 18.45 -15.57
C ALA A 176 9.38 19.05 -16.42
N LEU A 177 10.49 19.44 -15.78
CA LEU A 177 11.59 20.18 -16.39
C LEU A 177 12.87 19.37 -16.48
N ASP A 178 13.76 19.81 -17.38
CA ASP A 178 15.16 19.38 -17.52
C ASP A 178 16.12 20.10 -16.55
N LYS A 179 15.57 20.91 -15.66
CA LYS A 179 16.24 21.57 -14.54
C LYS A 179 15.51 21.27 -13.24
N ARG A 180 16.12 21.59 -12.10
CA ARG A 180 15.54 21.32 -10.78
C ARG A 180 14.26 22.12 -10.52
N SER A 181 13.36 21.52 -9.73
CA SER A 181 12.13 22.13 -9.23
C SER A 181 12.04 21.95 -7.71
N MET A 182 11.32 22.83 -7.03
CA MET A 182 11.12 22.78 -5.57
C MET A 182 9.65 22.52 -5.27
N LEU A 183 9.35 21.43 -4.56
CA LEU A 183 8.00 21.01 -4.21
C LEU A 183 7.84 21.02 -2.69
N LEU A 184 6.82 21.70 -2.18
CA LEU A 184 6.37 21.55 -0.80
C LEU A 184 5.36 20.40 -0.75
N VAL A 185 5.63 19.45 0.15
CA VAL A 185 4.80 18.27 0.42
C VAL A 185 4.33 18.38 1.86
N LYS A 186 3.01 18.43 2.05
CA LYS A 186 2.39 18.48 3.36
C LYS A 186 1.50 17.26 3.57
N VAL A 187 1.72 16.53 4.66
CA VAL A 187 0.87 15.39 5.04
C VAL A 187 0.05 15.74 6.27
N THR A 188 -1.27 15.48 6.21
CA THR A 188 -2.22 15.77 7.30
C THR A 188 -3.12 14.57 7.59
N PRO A 189 -3.15 14.03 8.82
CA PRO A 189 -2.27 14.36 9.96
C PRO A 189 -0.81 13.94 9.70
N ALA A 190 0.09 14.27 10.63
CA ALA A 190 1.46 13.75 10.58
C ALA A 190 1.45 12.20 10.61
N ALA A 191 2.27 11.57 9.78
CA ALA A 191 2.21 10.14 9.53
C ALA A 191 3.57 9.46 9.34
N GLY A 192 4.68 10.15 9.63
CA GLY A 192 6.02 9.58 9.56
C GLY A 192 6.76 9.92 8.26
N LEU A 193 6.41 11.04 7.61
CA LEU A 193 7.07 11.50 6.39
C LEU A 193 8.57 11.79 6.67
N GLU A 194 8.90 12.41 7.80
CA GLU A 194 10.29 12.67 8.18
C GLU A 194 11.08 11.36 8.34
N LYS A 195 10.54 10.40 9.10
CA LYS A 195 11.21 9.10 9.32
C LYS A 195 11.44 8.37 8.00
N THR A 196 10.42 8.34 7.14
CA THR A 196 10.48 7.73 5.80
C THR A 196 11.63 8.30 4.98
N LEU A 197 11.69 9.63 4.83
CA LEU A 197 12.70 10.27 4.00
C LEU A 197 14.12 10.10 4.56
N ARG A 198 14.29 10.21 5.88
CA ARG A 198 15.58 9.97 6.55
C ARG A 198 16.08 8.55 6.32
N VAL A 199 15.22 7.55 6.53
CA VAL A 199 15.56 6.14 6.31
C VAL A 199 15.85 5.87 4.83
N ALA A 200 15.00 6.33 3.91
CA ALA A 200 15.19 6.13 2.48
C ALA A 200 16.53 6.71 2.00
N TYR A 201 16.79 7.98 2.29
CA TYR A 201 18.01 8.65 1.83
C TYR A 201 19.24 8.08 2.55
N GLY A 202 19.12 7.72 3.83
CA GLY A 202 20.15 7.03 4.57
C GLY A 202 20.57 5.71 3.92
N LEU A 203 19.59 4.86 3.60
CA LEU A 203 19.83 3.59 2.92
C LEU A 203 20.45 3.78 1.53
N ILE A 204 19.97 4.75 0.74
CA ILE A 204 20.56 5.09 -0.57
C ILE A 204 22.02 5.52 -0.40
N ASN A 205 22.28 6.41 0.57
CA ASN A 205 23.61 6.97 0.80
C ASN A 205 24.65 5.94 1.29
N ASP A 206 24.18 4.86 1.90
CA ASP A 206 24.96 3.70 2.33
C ASP A 206 25.00 2.59 1.26
N GLY A 207 24.32 2.78 0.12
CA GLY A 207 24.25 1.80 -0.96
C GLY A 207 23.39 0.57 -0.63
N LEU A 208 22.49 0.67 0.35
CA LEU A 208 21.62 -0.41 0.84
C LEU A 208 20.21 -0.38 0.23
N LEU A 209 19.88 0.63 -0.57
CA LEU A 209 18.69 0.71 -1.41
C LEU A 209 19.10 1.05 -2.85
N LYS A 210 18.82 0.15 -3.79
CA LYS A 210 19.20 0.24 -5.21
C LYS A 210 18.06 -0.28 -6.09
N ASN A 211 17.77 0.39 -7.20
CA ASN A 211 16.68 0.01 -8.12
C ASN A 211 15.35 -0.24 -7.37
N ASP A 212 15.00 0.68 -6.46
CA ASP A 212 13.80 0.63 -5.63
C ASP A 212 13.70 -0.59 -4.69
N MET A 213 14.81 -1.30 -4.45
CA MET A 213 14.88 -2.47 -3.58
C MET A 213 15.97 -2.32 -2.52
N THR A 214 15.65 -2.63 -1.26
CA THR A 214 16.65 -2.69 -0.20
C THR A 214 17.39 -4.02 -0.21
N GLU A 215 18.66 -4.03 0.22
CA GLU A 215 19.43 -5.27 0.37
C GLU A 215 18.83 -6.18 1.46
N ASN A 216 18.36 -5.60 2.57
CA ASN A 216 17.59 -6.33 3.60
C ASN A 216 16.08 -6.19 3.34
N PRO A 217 15.34 -7.27 3.06
CA PRO A 217 13.89 -7.21 2.80
C PRO A 217 13.06 -6.73 4.00
N TRP A 218 13.56 -6.84 5.23
CA TRP A 218 12.90 -6.25 6.40
C TRP A 218 12.94 -4.72 6.36
N HIS A 219 14.03 -4.13 5.89
CA HIS A 219 14.11 -2.68 5.68
C HIS A 219 13.10 -2.22 4.61
N MET A 220 12.86 -3.03 3.57
CA MET A 220 11.81 -2.74 2.59
C MET A 220 10.43 -2.71 3.23
N CYS A 221 10.10 -3.72 4.04
CA CYS A 221 8.81 -3.78 4.73
C CYS A 221 8.61 -2.58 5.66
N LEU A 222 9.65 -2.19 6.41
CA LEU A 222 9.64 -1.01 7.26
C LEU A 222 9.45 0.27 6.44
N LEU A 223 10.18 0.44 5.34
CA LEU A 223 10.10 1.63 4.50
C LEU A 223 8.71 1.79 3.85
N LEU A 224 8.14 0.72 3.32
CA LEU A 224 6.79 0.71 2.76
C LEU A 224 5.72 1.00 3.84
N ALA A 225 5.91 0.53 5.07
CA ALA A 225 4.96 0.78 6.15
C ALA A 225 5.11 2.17 6.80
N TYR A 226 6.32 2.74 6.83
CA TYR A 226 6.54 4.12 7.29
C TYR A 226 5.94 5.12 6.31
N SER A 227 6.14 4.90 5.01
CA SER A 227 5.59 5.74 3.94
C SER A 227 4.10 5.52 3.70
N GLU A 228 3.58 4.34 4.02
CA GLU A 228 2.29 3.85 3.52
C GLU A 228 2.23 3.88 1.98
N SER A 229 3.36 3.72 1.27
CA SER A 229 3.39 3.72 -0.20
C SER A 229 2.91 2.37 -0.75
N TYR A 230 1.60 2.23 -0.92
CA TYR A 230 0.99 1.04 -1.48
C TYR A 230 1.01 1.04 -3.01
N LEU A 231 1.23 -0.13 -3.61
CA LEU A 231 1.53 -0.28 -5.03
C LEU A 231 0.27 -0.44 -5.89
N LYS A 232 0.33 0.12 -7.10
CA LYS A 232 -0.67 -0.09 -8.15
C LYS A 232 -0.73 -1.57 -8.56
N GLY A 233 -1.95 -2.12 -8.63
CA GLY A 233 -2.20 -3.46 -9.15
C GLY A 233 -2.21 -4.59 -8.12
N MET A 234 -1.77 -4.34 -6.89
CA MET A 234 -2.00 -5.27 -5.77
C MET A 234 -3.27 -4.86 -5.00
N PRO A 235 -4.19 -5.79 -4.68
CA PRO A 235 -5.39 -5.42 -3.94
C PRO A 235 -5.08 -4.89 -2.54
N GLY A 236 -5.63 -3.72 -2.18
CA GLY A 236 -5.42 -3.07 -0.87
C GLY A 236 -5.69 -3.98 0.32
N TRP A 237 -6.80 -4.74 0.27
CA TRP A 237 -7.17 -5.71 1.32
C TRP A 237 -6.11 -6.79 1.58
N PHE A 238 -5.20 -7.03 0.64
CA PHE A 238 -4.08 -7.97 0.78
C PHE A 238 -2.79 -7.25 1.17
N GLN A 239 -2.40 -6.19 0.46
CA GLN A 239 -1.09 -5.55 0.67
C GLN A 239 -1.04 -4.73 1.96
N GLU A 240 -2.09 -3.98 2.30
CA GLU A 240 -2.10 -3.07 3.45
C GLU A 240 -1.88 -3.80 4.78
N PRO A 241 -2.69 -4.82 5.13
CA PRO A 241 -2.47 -5.57 6.37
C PRO A 241 -1.19 -6.39 6.34
N LEU A 242 -0.76 -6.91 5.19
CA LEU A 242 0.45 -7.71 5.09
C LEU A 242 1.70 -6.86 5.33
N ILE A 243 1.84 -5.72 4.66
CA ILE A 243 2.96 -4.80 4.83
C ILE A 243 3.00 -4.29 6.26
N ALA A 244 1.86 -3.86 6.81
CA ALA A 244 1.78 -3.42 8.20
C ALA A 244 2.18 -4.53 9.19
N ALA A 245 1.76 -5.78 8.95
CA ALA A 245 2.10 -6.90 9.80
C ALA A 245 3.59 -7.26 9.74
N LEU A 246 4.16 -7.35 8.53
CA LEU A 246 5.58 -7.65 8.33
C LEU A 246 6.48 -6.57 8.93
N ALA A 247 6.12 -5.29 8.78
CA ALA A 247 6.86 -4.19 9.38
C ALA A 247 6.83 -4.25 10.92
N LYS A 248 5.66 -4.53 11.53
CA LYS A 248 5.58 -4.71 12.99
C LYS A 248 6.42 -5.88 13.47
N ILE A 249 6.47 -6.97 12.72
CA ILE A 249 7.33 -8.12 13.00
C ILE A 249 8.80 -7.73 12.88
N ALA A 250 9.17 -6.97 11.85
CA ALA A 250 10.54 -6.45 11.67
C ALA A 250 10.98 -5.59 12.86
N GLN A 251 10.14 -4.65 13.28
CA GLN A 251 10.37 -3.82 14.47
C GLN A 251 10.47 -4.67 15.74
N TRP A 252 9.57 -5.63 15.94
CA TRP A 252 9.62 -6.52 17.11
C TRP A 252 10.90 -7.38 17.15
N LYS A 253 11.41 -7.80 15.99
CA LYS A 253 12.70 -8.49 15.86
C LYS A 253 13.90 -7.57 16.09
N GLY A 254 13.73 -6.25 15.99
CA GLY A 254 14.76 -5.23 16.14
C GLY A 254 15.48 -4.84 14.84
N GLU A 255 14.91 -5.14 13.68
CA GLU A 255 15.48 -4.74 12.37
C GLU A 255 15.45 -3.21 12.18
N ASP A 256 14.53 -2.51 12.86
CA ASP A 256 14.43 -1.05 12.86
C ASP A 256 15.60 -0.37 13.58
N LYS A 257 16.28 -1.07 14.49
CA LYS A 257 17.45 -0.54 15.22
C LYS A 257 18.62 -0.21 14.29
N GLU A 258 18.79 -0.96 13.21
CA GLU A 258 19.82 -0.67 12.21
C GLU A 258 19.56 0.64 11.45
N LEU A 259 18.29 1.08 11.44
CA LEU A 259 17.84 2.30 10.78
C LEU A 259 17.85 3.52 11.71
N GLU A 260 17.97 3.31 13.04
CA GLU A 260 17.99 4.40 14.04
C GLU A 260 19.09 5.43 13.75
N LYS A 261 20.24 5.00 13.20
CA LYS A 261 21.35 5.90 12.85
C LYS A 261 20.96 7.02 11.87
N TYR A 262 19.85 6.86 11.13
CA TYR A 262 19.32 7.88 10.23
C TYR A 262 18.31 8.82 10.91
N CYS A 263 17.77 8.43 12.05
CA CYS A 263 16.65 9.09 12.74
C CYS A 263 16.98 9.61 14.14
N MET A 264 18.05 9.12 14.77
CA MET A 264 18.50 9.50 16.12
C MET A 264 19.67 10.47 16.07
#